data_AF-A0A8A4TGN9-F1
#
_entry.id   AF-A0A8A4TGN9-F1
#
_cell.length_a   1.000
_cell.length_b   1.000
_cell.length_c   1.000
_cell.angle_alpha   90.00
_cell.angle_beta   90.00
_cell.angle_gamma   90.00
#
_symmetry.space_group_name_H-M   'P 1'
#
loop_
_entity.id
_entity.type
_entity.pdbx_description
1 polymer ?
#
loop_
_entity_poly.entity_id
_entity_poly.type
_entity_poly.pdbx_seq_one_letter_code
_entity_poly.pdbx_strand_id
1 'polypeptide(L)'
;MRPARPAFSLKKPIAPRTFGGDAETLVTRESLAPDRAFPLVYRPRVDDLDLDRWLETNRTRLMEELHRVGAILFRGFSIPTPEDFQDFAAKVCPDLYRNYGDLPRENDTIYKVTPYPHDDTILFHNESSHMGSWPLKQLFYCHEPAAAGGETPIVDCRVIYREMDPALLEKFERLQLKYTRNFIPKLDVRWQDFFRTEDPAVVEEKCRANDWHFEWKPGGQLTLHQHSPAVTTHPVTGEKIFFNQIQLHHIAFLKPHIRQSLLEMVPEADLPRNVYFGDGSVLEDQVVRDIEALYWKHAAEFTWQAGDVLIVDNMLVSHARKPYQPPRKMNVAMGDMQTAVDRVAAG
;
A
#
# COMPACT_ATOMS: atom_id res chain seq x y z
N MET A 1 68.22 -15.64 23.28
CA MET A 1 67.47 -16.22 22.13
C MET A 1 65.99 -16.21 22.48
N ARG A 2 65.17 -15.42 21.76
CA ARG A 2 63.69 -15.40 21.91
C ARG A 2 63.09 -16.37 20.87
N PRO A 3 62.04 -17.15 21.19
CA PRO A 3 61.41 -18.02 20.20
C PRO A 3 60.48 -17.21 19.28
N ALA A 4 60.47 -17.58 18.00
CA ALA A 4 59.68 -16.96 16.94
C ALA A 4 58.18 -17.32 17.05
N ARG A 5 57.31 -16.35 16.78
CA ARG A 5 55.85 -16.55 16.66
C ARG A 5 55.51 -17.26 15.33
N PRO A 6 54.50 -18.14 15.28
CA PRO A 6 54.07 -18.75 14.03
C PRO A 6 53.29 -17.74 13.18
N ALA A 7 53.52 -17.79 11.86
CA ALA A 7 52.85 -16.96 10.88
C ALA A 7 51.39 -17.42 10.66
N PHE A 8 50.44 -16.50 10.74
CA PHE A 8 49.06 -16.75 10.34
C PHE A 8 48.98 -16.85 8.82
N SER A 9 48.52 -18.00 8.32
CA SER A 9 48.19 -18.21 6.91
C SER A 9 46.84 -17.55 6.61
N LEU A 10 46.85 -16.54 5.74
CA LEU A 10 45.63 -15.96 5.17
C LEU A 10 44.96 -17.02 4.29
N LYS A 11 43.73 -17.44 4.65
CA LYS A 11 42.88 -18.27 3.80
C LYS A 11 42.64 -17.55 2.48
N LYS A 12 42.88 -18.23 1.35
CA LYS A 12 42.62 -17.73 0.01
C LYS A 12 41.13 -17.34 -0.15
N PRO A 13 40.81 -16.28 -0.91
CA PRO A 13 39.44 -15.93 -1.22
C PRO A 13 38.80 -17.08 -2.02
N ILE A 14 37.63 -17.54 -1.57
CA ILE A 14 36.84 -18.56 -2.25
C ILE A 14 36.14 -17.85 -3.41
N ALA A 15 36.43 -18.29 -4.65
CA ALA A 15 35.73 -17.78 -5.83
C ALA A 15 34.25 -18.20 -5.80
N PRO A 16 33.32 -17.34 -6.24
CA PRO A 16 31.90 -17.68 -6.31
C PRO A 16 31.71 -18.89 -7.23
N ARG A 17 31.07 -19.94 -6.70
CA ARG A 17 30.74 -21.14 -7.48
C ARG A 17 29.53 -20.85 -8.34
N THR A 18 29.72 -20.85 -9.65
CA THR A 18 28.61 -20.87 -10.62
C THR A 18 27.93 -22.23 -10.56
N PHE A 19 26.80 -22.33 -9.85
CA PHE A 19 25.94 -23.49 -9.93
C PHE A 19 25.13 -23.42 -11.24
N GLY A 20 25.45 -24.30 -12.18
CA GLY A 20 24.62 -24.60 -13.36
C GLY A 20 23.42 -25.47 -12.99
N GLY A 21 22.70 -25.10 -11.93
CA GLY A 21 21.41 -25.68 -11.58
C GLY A 21 20.29 -24.87 -12.21
N ASP A 22 19.20 -25.54 -12.58
CA ASP A 22 17.99 -24.87 -13.08
C ASP A 22 17.61 -23.74 -12.11
N ALA A 23 17.36 -22.52 -12.60
CA ALA A 23 17.17 -21.34 -11.74
C ALA A 23 16.04 -21.51 -10.71
N GLU A 24 15.13 -22.47 -10.98
CA GLU A 24 14.07 -22.92 -10.08
C GLU A 24 14.55 -23.58 -8.78
N THR A 25 15.75 -24.18 -8.79
CA THR A 25 16.28 -24.95 -7.67
C THR A 25 16.95 -24.08 -6.61
N LEU A 26 17.09 -22.77 -6.85
CA LEU A 26 17.81 -21.84 -5.97
C LEU A 26 16.92 -21.16 -4.93
N VAL A 27 15.60 -21.17 -5.11
CA VAL A 27 14.63 -20.51 -4.23
C VAL A 27 13.48 -21.47 -3.91
N THR A 28 13.08 -21.52 -2.64
CA THR A 28 11.83 -22.16 -2.23
C THR A 28 10.68 -21.18 -2.34
N ARG A 29 9.51 -21.71 -2.71
CA ARG A 29 8.24 -20.99 -2.79
C ARG A 29 7.28 -21.73 -1.89
N GLU A 30 6.93 -21.12 -0.77
CA GLU A 30 6.06 -21.73 0.22
C GLU A 30 5.00 -20.74 0.66
N SER A 31 3.90 -21.25 1.18
CA SER A 31 2.91 -20.36 1.73
C SER A 31 3.22 -20.01 3.18
N LEU A 32 2.83 -18.80 3.60
CA LEU A 32 2.95 -18.38 5.00
C LEU A 32 2.11 -19.25 5.94
N ALA A 33 0.94 -19.71 5.48
CA ALA A 33 0.08 -20.63 6.22
C ALA A 33 -0.26 -21.87 5.37
N PRO A 34 -0.34 -23.08 5.94
CA PRO A 34 -0.59 -24.32 5.18
C PRO A 34 -1.93 -24.32 4.43
N ASP A 35 -2.91 -23.58 4.92
CA ASP A 35 -4.29 -23.52 4.44
C ASP A 35 -4.58 -22.31 3.54
N ARG A 36 -3.65 -21.35 3.42
CA ARG A 36 -3.84 -20.14 2.62
C ARG A 36 -2.61 -19.91 1.79
N ALA A 37 -2.70 -19.87 0.46
CA ALA A 37 -1.56 -19.63 -0.46
C ALA A 37 -1.06 -18.15 -0.51
N PHE A 38 -1.39 -17.34 0.51
CA PHE A 38 -1.24 -15.89 0.50
C PHE A 38 -0.68 -15.37 1.85
N PRO A 39 0.38 -14.53 1.85
CA PRO A 39 1.26 -14.24 0.71
C PRO A 39 2.11 -15.47 0.33
N LEU A 40 2.61 -15.49 -0.90
CA LEU A 40 3.64 -16.45 -1.31
C LEU A 40 5.00 -16.00 -0.75
N VAL A 41 5.74 -16.90 -0.12
CA VAL A 41 7.03 -16.59 0.51
C VAL A 41 8.16 -17.21 -0.29
N TYR A 42 9.13 -16.39 -0.67
CA TYR A 42 10.35 -16.78 -1.36
C TYR A 42 11.46 -16.83 -0.31
N ARG A 43 12.21 -17.93 -0.28
CA ARG A 43 13.44 -18.04 0.53
C ARG A 43 14.58 -18.64 -0.28
N PRO A 44 15.81 -18.13 -0.14
CA PRO A 44 16.97 -18.74 -0.81
C PRO A 44 17.23 -20.14 -0.27
N ARG A 45 17.63 -21.08 -1.15
CA ARG A 45 18.07 -22.44 -0.79
C ARG A 45 19.58 -22.56 -0.58
N VAL A 46 20.31 -21.54 -1.00
CA VAL A 46 21.77 -21.47 -0.90
C VAL A 46 22.12 -20.14 -0.25
N ASP A 47 23.12 -20.19 0.62
CA ASP A 47 23.74 -18.99 1.15
C ASP A 47 24.36 -18.19 -0.01
N ASP A 48 24.37 -16.86 0.10
CA ASP A 48 24.96 -15.94 -0.88
C ASP A 48 24.36 -16.05 -2.31
N LEU A 49 23.07 -16.38 -2.43
CA LEU A 49 22.35 -16.31 -3.71
C LEU A 49 22.48 -14.90 -4.31
N ASP A 50 22.99 -14.84 -5.54
CA ASP A 50 22.99 -13.63 -6.37
C ASP A 50 21.54 -13.31 -6.79
N LEU A 51 20.86 -12.52 -5.95
CA LEU A 51 19.46 -12.14 -6.13
C LEU A 51 19.25 -11.34 -7.42
N ASP A 52 20.22 -10.53 -7.80
CA ASP A 52 20.15 -9.70 -8.99
C ASP A 52 20.08 -10.55 -10.25
N ARG A 53 21.03 -11.47 -10.40
CA ARG A 53 21.04 -12.42 -11.50
C ARG A 53 19.82 -13.33 -11.48
N TRP A 54 19.36 -13.71 -10.29
CA TRP A 54 18.15 -14.52 -10.16
C TRP A 54 16.91 -13.75 -10.66
N LEU A 55 16.75 -12.48 -10.29
CA LEU A 55 15.66 -11.62 -10.75
C LEU A 55 15.69 -11.42 -12.27
N GLU A 56 16.85 -11.19 -12.87
CA GLU A 56 16.99 -11.05 -14.33
C GLU A 56 16.41 -12.25 -15.09
N THR A 57 16.58 -13.46 -14.55
CA THR A 57 16.11 -14.69 -15.18
C THR A 57 14.65 -15.02 -14.82
N ASN A 58 14.18 -14.59 -13.64
CA ASN A 58 12.89 -15.03 -13.09
C ASN A 58 11.82 -13.94 -13.02
N ARG A 59 12.10 -12.71 -13.45
CA ARG A 59 11.17 -11.57 -13.36
C ARG A 59 9.80 -11.85 -13.97
N THR A 60 9.73 -12.45 -15.17
CA THR A 60 8.46 -12.75 -15.83
C THR A 60 7.59 -13.65 -14.96
N ARG A 61 8.16 -14.75 -14.47
CA ARG A 61 7.47 -15.66 -13.54
C ARG A 61 7.08 -14.96 -12.25
N LEU A 62 7.97 -14.14 -11.68
CA LEU A 62 7.66 -13.37 -10.47
C LEU A 62 6.42 -12.50 -10.67
N MET A 63 6.27 -11.85 -11.82
CA MET A 63 5.09 -11.04 -12.15
C MET A 63 3.84 -11.89 -12.37
N GLU A 64 3.95 -13.05 -13.04
CA GLU A 64 2.83 -13.99 -13.18
C GLU A 64 2.36 -14.53 -11.83
N GLU A 65 3.30 -14.90 -10.95
CA GLU A 65 3.01 -15.33 -9.59
C GLU A 65 2.41 -14.18 -8.78
N LEU A 66 2.91 -12.94 -8.92
CA LEU A 66 2.36 -11.76 -8.25
C LEU A 66 0.91 -11.49 -8.66
N HIS A 67 0.58 -11.53 -9.95
CA HIS A 67 -0.81 -11.36 -10.40
C HIS A 67 -1.71 -12.50 -9.92
N ARG A 68 -1.19 -13.72 -9.80
CA ARG A 68 -1.95 -14.87 -9.30
C ARG A 68 -2.24 -14.73 -7.80
N VAL A 69 -1.22 -14.46 -6.99
CA VAL A 69 -1.36 -14.48 -5.52
C VAL A 69 -1.65 -13.11 -4.91
N GLY A 70 -1.33 -12.01 -5.57
CA GLY A 70 -1.50 -10.63 -5.10
C GLY A 70 -0.33 -10.10 -4.27
N ALA A 71 0.33 -10.94 -3.46
CA ALA A 71 1.48 -10.52 -2.65
C ALA A 71 2.56 -11.60 -2.53
N ILE A 72 3.82 -11.15 -2.57
CA ILE A 72 5.01 -11.98 -2.46
C ILE A 72 5.96 -11.42 -1.41
N LEU A 73 6.33 -12.23 -0.43
CA LEU A 73 7.32 -11.90 0.60
C LEU A 73 8.67 -12.55 0.28
N PHE A 74 9.70 -11.74 0.10
CA PHE A 74 11.09 -12.17 0.03
C PHE A 74 11.67 -12.17 1.44
N ARG A 75 12.10 -13.35 1.92
CA ARG A 75 12.65 -13.53 3.26
C ARG A 75 13.97 -14.29 3.25
N GLY A 76 14.93 -13.80 4.02
CA GLY A 76 16.26 -14.40 4.17
C GLY A 76 17.21 -14.11 3.01
N PHE A 77 16.85 -13.22 2.09
CA PHE A 77 17.76 -12.71 1.08
C PHE A 77 18.68 -11.63 1.65
N SER A 78 19.88 -11.48 1.08
CA SER A 78 20.84 -10.46 1.49
C SER A 78 20.46 -9.10 0.92
N ILE A 79 19.57 -8.38 1.60
CA ILE A 79 19.19 -6.98 1.31
C ILE A 79 19.42 -6.14 2.58
N PRO A 80 20.68 -5.83 2.95
CA PRO A 80 20.99 -5.24 4.25
C PRO A 80 20.72 -3.72 4.34
N THR A 81 20.71 -3.00 3.21
CA THR A 81 20.60 -1.54 3.20
C THR A 81 19.40 -1.02 2.38
N PRO A 82 18.93 0.21 2.64
CA PRO A 82 17.97 0.88 1.76
C PRO A 82 18.44 1.00 0.30
N GLU A 83 19.75 1.12 0.06
CA GLU A 83 20.33 1.15 -1.27
C GLU A 83 20.16 -0.21 -1.98
N ASP A 84 20.44 -1.33 -1.30
CA ASP A 84 20.20 -2.67 -1.86
C ASP A 84 18.70 -2.89 -2.16
N PHE A 85 17.81 -2.35 -1.31
CA PHE A 85 16.38 -2.36 -1.56
C PHE A 85 16.00 -1.53 -2.79
N GLN A 86 16.65 -0.38 -3.01
CA GLN A 86 16.43 0.44 -4.20
C GLN A 86 16.74 -0.35 -5.48
N ASP A 87 17.88 -1.02 -5.49
CA ASP A 87 18.35 -1.82 -6.62
C ASP A 87 17.43 -3.02 -6.87
N PHE A 88 16.96 -3.66 -5.80
CA PHE A 88 15.93 -4.71 -5.87
C PHE A 88 14.62 -4.16 -6.48
N ALA A 89 14.14 -3.03 -5.97
CA ALA A 89 12.87 -2.43 -6.38
C ALA A 89 12.89 -2.01 -7.86
N ALA A 90 14.00 -1.44 -8.33
CA ALA A 90 14.16 -1.04 -9.73
C ALA A 90 14.18 -2.25 -10.70
N LYS A 91 14.69 -3.41 -10.27
CA LYS A 91 14.65 -4.65 -11.08
C LYS A 91 13.24 -5.26 -11.13
N VAL A 92 12.52 -5.24 -10.01
CA VAL A 92 11.13 -5.73 -9.95
C VAL A 92 10.21 -4.81 -10.75
N CYS A 93 10.29 -3.50 -10.51
CA CYS A 93 9.43 -2.46 -11.04
C CYS A 93 10.28 -1.38 -11.74
N PRO A 94 10.63 -1.54 -13.03
CA PRO A 94 11.47 -0.59 -13.75
C PRO A 94 10.94 0.85 -13.76
N ASP A 95 9.62 1.01 -13.79
CA ASP A 95 8.94 2.31 -13.79
C ASP A 95 8.63 2.78 -12.36
N LEU A 96 9.66 2.85 -11.51
CA LEU A 96 9.53 3.41 -10.16
C LEU A 96 9.08 4.87 -10.22
N TYR A 97 8.02 5.16 -9.48
CA TYR A 97 7.48 6.50 -9.38
C TYR A 97 8.32 7.34 -8.42
N ARG A 98 8.83 8.47 -8.93
CA ARG A 98 9.76 9.37 -8.20
C ARG A 98 9.05 10.50 -7.47
N ASN A 99 7.78 10.76 -7.80
CA ASN A 99 7.05 11.96 -7.36
C ASN A 99 5.79 11.66 -6.54
N TYR A 100 5.83 10.67 -5.64
CA TYR A 100 4.75 10.43 -4.70
C TYR A 100 4.74 11.53 -3.62
N GLY A 101 3.69 12.37 -3.64
CA GLY A 101 3.58 13.57 -2.80
C GLY A 101 3.14 13.29 -1.36
N ASP A 102 2.55 12.12 -1.13
CA ASP A 102 1.88 11.80 0.14
C ASP A 102 2.80 11.11 1.17
N LEU A 103 4.01 10.71 0.78
CA LEU A 103 4.99 10.10 1.67
C LEU A 103 6.26 10.96 1.84
N PRO A 104 6.87 10.99 3.04
CA PRO A 104 8.19 11.60 3.22
C PRO A 104 9.24 10.85 2.40
N ARG A 105 10.13 11.56 1.72
CA ARG A 105 11.20 10.93 0.92
C ARG A 105 12.35 10.46 1.81
N GLU A 106 12.87 9.27 1.52
CA GLU A 106 14.20 8.84 1.94
C GLU A 106 15.23 9.31 0.90
N ASN A 107 14.92 9.06 -0.38
CA ASN A 107 15.69 9.49 -1.54
C ASN A 107 14.78 9.68 -2.77
N ASP A 108 15.34 9.72 -3.99
CA ASP A 108 14.61 10.00 -5.23
C ASP A 108 13.55 8.95 -5.63
N THR A 109 13.70 7.69 -5.18
CA THR A 109 12.81 6.57 -5.55
C THR A 109 12.23 5.82 -4.34
N ILE A 110 12.79 6.05 -3.16
CA ILE A 110 12.38 5.43 -1.90
C ILE A 110 11.72 6.45 -0.98
N TYR A 111 10.60 6.04 -0.39
CA TYR A 111 9.84 6.78 0.59
C TYR A 111 9.96 6.15 1.99
N LYS A 112 9.85 6.98 3.02
CA LYS A 112 9.50 6.54 4.37
C LYS A 112 8.01 6.25 4.43
N VAL A 113 7.61 5.36 5.33
CA VAL A 113 6.19 5.13 5.63
C VAL A 113 5.53 6.40 6.20
N THR A 114 4.21 6.50 6.05
CA THR A 114 3.38 7.61 6.54
C THR A 114 3.67 7.91 8.01
N PRO A 115 3.99 9.17 8.37
CA PRO A 115 4.10 9.58 9.77
C PRO A 115 2.73 9.42 10.45
N TYR A 116 2.62 8.43 11.34
CA TYR A 116 1.40 8.12 12.08
C TYR A 116 1.79 7.71 13.51
N PRO A 117 0.97 7.99 14.54
CA PRO A 117 1.26 7.56 15.90
C PRO A 117 1.53 6.05 15.97
N HIS A 118 2.62 5.67 16.62
CA HIS A 118 3.08 4.28 16.66
C HIS A 118 2.11 3.37 17.43
N ASP A 119 1.36 3.94 18.37
CA ASP A 119 0.33 3.32 19.21
C ASP A 119 -1.04 3.20 18.53
N ASP A 120 -1.26 3.88 17.40
CA ASP A 120 -2.51 3.78 16.64
C ASP A 120 -2.37 2.80 15.45
N THR A 121 -3.50 2.20 15.04
CA THR A 121 -3.60 1.32 13.87
C THR A 121 -3.83 2.16 12.61
N ILE A 122 -3.10 1.88 11.52
CA ILE A 122 -3.50 2.33 10.19
C ILE A 122 -4.41 1.25 9.62
N LEU A 123 -5.66 1.59 9.33
CA LEU A 123 -6.66 0.64 8.84
C LEU A 123 -6.44 0.23 7.38
N PHE A 124 -7.20 -0.75 6.92
CA PHE A 124 -7.03 -1.31 5.59
C PHE A 124 -7.34 -0.30 4.49
N HIS A 125 -6.45 -0.22 3.52
CA HIS A 125 -6.60 0.60 2.33
C HIS A 125 -5.80 0.02 1.16
N ASN A 126 -6.14 0.46 -0.05
CA ASN A 126 -5.30 0.35 -1.22
C ASN A 126 -4.68 1.73 -1.49
N GLU A 127 -3.38 1.82 -1.72
CA GLU A 127 -2.65 3.08 -1.87
C GLU A 127 -3.23 3.92 -3.01
N SER A 128 -3.46 5.21 -2.75
CA SER A 128 -4.09 6.19 -3.67
C SER A 128 -5.40 5.77 -4.33
N SER A 129 -6.12 4.74 -3.86
CA SER A 129 -7.27 4.19 -4.60
C SER A 129 -8.45 5.15 -4.75
N HIS A 130 -8.50 6.20 -3.92
CA HIS A 130 -9.49 7.25 -4.04
C HIS A 130 -9.11 8.28 -5.12
N MET A 131 -7.86 8.35 -5.57
CA MET A 131 -7.34 9.31 -6.56
C MET A 131 -7.56 8.86 -8.01
N GLY A 132 -7.42 9.78 -8.97
CA GLY A 132 -7.52 9.48 -10.42
C GLY A 132 -6.34 8.68 -10.98
N SER A 133 -5.27 8.51 -10.20
CA SER A 133 -4.10 7.69 -10.53
C SER A 133 -3.54 7.05 -9.26
N TRP A 134 -3.07 5.79 -9.38
CA TRP A 134 -2.52 5.00 -8.27
C TRP A 134 -1.35 4.13 -8.75
N PRO A 135 -0.42 3.74 -7.88
CA PRO A 135 0.59 2.75 -8.21
C PRO A 135 -0.04 1.37 -8.34
N LEU A 136 0.32 0.58 -9.36
CA LEU A 136 -0.08 -0.83 -9.43
C LEU A 136 0.77 -1.70 -8.52
N LYS A 137 2.04 -1.34 -8.32
CA LYS A 137 2.97 -2.09 -7.46
C LYS A 137 3.43 -1.23 -6.29
N GLN A 138 3.45 -1.84 -5.12
CA GLN A 138 4.03 -1.26 -3.92
C GLN A 138 4.94 -2.30 -3.26
N LEU A 139 6.11 -1.86 -2.83
CA LEU A 139 7.13 -2.69 -2.22
C LEU A 139 7.45 -2.12 -0.84
N PHE A 140 7.38 -2.96 0.20
CA PHE A 140 7.72 -2.61 1.56
C PHE A 140 8.99 -3.32 1.98
N TYR A 141 9.97 -2.58 2.49
CA TYR A 141 11.25 -3.10 2.98
C TYR A 141 11.39 -2.88 4.48
N CYS A 142 11.73 -3.94 5.20
CA CYS A 142 12.04 -3.87 6.62
C CYS A 142 13.54 -3.71 6.85
N HIS A 143 13.97 -2.47 7.06
CA HIS A 143 15.35 -2.20 7.49
C HIS A 143 15.57 -2.55 8.96
N GLU A 144 14.63 -2.17 9.84
CA GLU A 144 14.68 -2.46 11.27
C GLU A 144 13.27 -2.84 11.77
N PRO A 145 13.03 -4.10 12.16
CA PRO A 145 11.73 -4.53 12.66
C PRO A 145 11.45 -3.92 14.04
N ALA A 146 10.17 -3.78 14.39
CA ALA A 146 9.78 -3.35 15.74
C ALA A 146 10.14 -4.40 16.79
N ALA A 147 10.39 -3.95 18.03
CA ALA A 147 10.61 -4.85 19.16
C ALA A 147 9.35 -5.69 19.48
N ALA A 148 8.17 -5.11 19.27
CA ALA A 148 6.88 -5.79 19.38
C ALA A 148 5.83 -5.10 18.48
N GLY A 149 4.93 -5.89 17.89
CA GLY A 149 3.90 -5.43 16.98
C GLY A 149 4.44 -4.93 15.64
N GLY A 150 3.72 -4.02 14.98
CA GLY A 150 4.18 -3.36 13.76
C GLY A 150 4.12 -4.21 12.50
N GLU A 151 3.39 -5.33 12.57
CA GLU A 151 3.00 -6.12 11.42
C GLU A 151 2.26 -5.26 10.40
N THR A 152 2.33 -5.70 9.15
CA THR A 152 1.55 -5.14 8.04
C THR A 152 0.53 -6.18 7.62
N PRO A 153 -0.66 -6.23 8.26
CA PRO A 153 -1.72 -7.11 7.80
C PRO A 153 -2.07 -6.81 6.35
N ILE A 154 -2.23 -7.85 5.55
CA ILE A 154 -2.62 -7.75 4.15
C ILE A 154 -3.82 -8.62 3.85
N VAL A 155 -4.66 -8.22 2.91
CA VAL A 155 -5.84 -8.99 2.52
C VAL A 155 -6.06 -8.94 1.01
N ASP A 156 -6.47 -10.07 0.44
CA ASP A 156 -6.81 -10.19 -0.97
C ASP A 156 -8.20 -9.56 -1.23
N CYS A 157 -8.21 -8.46 -1.99
CA CYS A 157 -9.41 -7.72 -2.36
C CYS A 157 -10.41 -8.55 -3.18
N ARG A 158 -9.97 -9.64 -3.82
CA ARG A 158 -10.86 -10.59 -4.52
C ARG A 158 -11.65 -11.44 -3.53
N VAL A 159 -11.03 -11.82 -2.41
CA VAL A 159 -11.72 -12.55 -1.33
C VAL A 159 -12.79 -11.65 -0.71
N ILE A 160 -12.45 -10.39 -0.45
CA ILE A 160 -13.43 -9.41 0.06
C ILE A 160 -14.60 -9.25 -0.90
N TYR A 161 -14.34 -9.11 -2.20
CA TYR A 161 -15.38 -9.04 -3.22
C TYR A 161 -16.31 -10.27 -3.19
N ARG A 162 -15.75 -11.49 -3.12
CA ARG A 162 -16.54 -12.74 -3.16
C ARG A 162 -17.33 -13.04 -1.88
N GLU A 163 -16.78 -12.68 -0.72
CA GLU A 163 -17.35 -13.01 0.60
C GLU A 163 -18.27 -11.92 1.15
N MET A 164 -18.37 -10.77 0.47
CA MET A 164 -19.28 -9.69 0.84
C MET A 164 -20.74 -10.14 0.69
N ASP A 165 -21.62 -9.62 1.55
CA ASP A 165 -23.06 -9.79 1.38
C ASP A 165 -23.50 -9.39 -0.04
N PRO A 166 -24.20 -10.25 -0.79
CA PRO A 166 -24.52 -9.98 -2.20
C PRO A 166 -25.33 -8.71 -2.43
N ALA A 167 -26.25 -8.36 -1.52
CA ALA A 167 -27.08 -7.17 -1.66
C ALA A 167 -26.25 -5.90 -1.41
N LEU A 168 -25.32 -5.94 -0.46
CA LEU A 168 -24.35 -4.87 -0.24
C LEU A 168 -23.38 -4.74 -1.42
N LEU A 169 -22.90 -5.86 -1.97
CA LEU A 169 -22.00 -5.86 -3.10
C LEU A 169 -22.67 -5.22 -4.34
N GLU A 170 -23.91 -5.59 -4.63
CA GLU A 170 -24.68 -4.99 -5.73
C GLU A 170 -24.81 -3.46 -5.58
N LYS A 171 -25.01 -2.97 -4.34
CA LYS A 171 -25.01 -1.53 -4.07
C LYS A 171 -23.66 -0.90 -4.39
N PHE A 172 -22.54 -1.49 -3.98
CA PHE A 172 -21.22 -0.97 -4.29
C PHE A 172 -20.89 -1.01 -5.78
N GLU A 173 -21.29 -2.06 -6.50
CA GLU A 173 -21.11 -2.16 -7.95
C GLU A 173 -21.91 -1.09 -8.70
N ARG A 174 -23.15 -0.85 -8.29
CA ARG A 174 -24.03 0.13 -8.93
C ARG A 174 -23.67 1.57 -8.56
N LEU A 175 -23.49 1.84 -7.27
CA LEU A 175 -23.36 3.20 -6.74
C LEU A 175 -21.92 3.67 -6.65
N GLN A 176 -20.95 2.78 -6.50
CA GLN A 176 -19.54 3.13 -6.25
C GLN A 176 -19.41 4.06 -5.02
N LEU A 177 -18.35 4.87 -4.93
CA LEU A 177 -18.08 5.75 -3.78
C LEU A 177 -18.02 7.21 -4.20
N LYS A 178 -18.33 8.08 -3.24
CA LYS A 178 -18.03 9.51 -3.28
C LYS A 178 -17.21 9.89 -2.05
N TYR A 179 -15.97 10.29 -2.26
CA TYR A 179 -15.12 10.87 -1.23
C TYR A 179 -15.37 12.37 -1.13
N THR A 180 -15.61 12.87 0.08
CA THR A 180 -15.80 14.29 0.35
C THR A 180 -14.67 14.81 1.20
N ARG A 181 -14.13 15.97 0.84
CA ARG A 181 -13.15 16.71 1.65
C ARG A 181 -13.55 18.17 1.78
N ASN A 182 -13.74 18.62 3.01
CA ASN A 182 -14.01 20.01 3.35
C ASN A 182 -12.72 20.64 3.92
N PHE A 183 -12.18 21.66 3.26
CA PHE A 183 -11.03 22.42 3.76
C PHE A 183 -11.49 23.48 4.76
N ILE A 184 -11.72 23.04 6.00
CA ILE A 184 -12.28 23.87 7.06
C ILE A 184 -11.14 24.49 7.88
N PRO A 185 -11.13 25.83 8.08
CA PRO A 185 -10.14 26.48 8.91
C PRO A 185 -10.06 25.85 10.31
N LYS A 186 -8.84 25.51 10.75
CA LYS A 186 -8.51 24.92 12.06
C LYS A 186 -8.95 23.46 12.29
N LEU A 187 -9.71 22.86 11.37
CA LEU A 187 -10.08 21.44 11.45
C LEU A 187 -9.39 20.58 10.37
N ASP A 188 -8.96 21.18 9.25
CA ASP A 188 -8.07 20.57 8.27
C ASP A 188 -6.95 21.55 7.90
N VAL A 189 -5.98 21.07 7.10
CA VAL A 189 -5.02 21.93 6.41
C VAL A 189 -5.76 22.94 5.51
N ARG A 190 -5.14 24.11 5.28
CA ARG A 190 -5.71 25.08 4.33
C ARG A 190 -5.64 24.51 2.91
N TRP A 191 -6.63 24.81 2.08
CA TRP A 191 -6.61 24.41 0.67
C TRP A 191 -5.38 25.01 -0.04
N GLN A 192 -4.93 26.19 0.37
CA GLN A 192 -3.74 26.82 -0.20
C GLN A 192 -2.47 26.03 0.06
N ASP A 193 -2.32 25.50 1.28
CA ASP A 193 -1.17 24.68 1.64
C ASP A 193 -1.22 23.34 0.89
N PHE A 194 -2.41 22.77 0.74
CA PHE A 194 -2.63 21.53 0.00
C PHE A 194 -2.34 21.68 -1.51
N PHE A 195 -2.92 22.69 -2.16
CA PHE A 195 -2.75 22.94 -3.59
C PHE A 195 -1.48 23.73 -3.95
N ARG A 196 -0.78 24.26 -2.93
CA ARG A 196 0.40 25.12 -3.02
C ARG A 196 0.17 26.34 -3.92
N THR A 197 -0.98 26.99 -3.73
CA THR A 197 -1.38 28.18 -4.48
C THR A 197 -2.36 29.02 -3.65
N GLU A 198 -2.38 30.32 -3.86
CA GLU A 198 -3.38 31.23 -3.29
C GLU A 198 -4.47 31.60 -4.31
N ASP A 199 -4.38 31.11 -5.55
CA ASP A 199 -5.34 31.40 -6.62
C ASP A 199 -6.40 30.29 -6.76
N PRO A 200 -7.70 30.59 -6.50
CA PRO A 200 -8.80 29.67 -6.73
C PRO A 200 -8.86 29.12 -8.15
N ALA A 201 -8.55 29.91 -9.19
CA ALA A 201 -8.65 29.46 -10.58
C ALA A 201 -7.71 28.29 -10.90
N VAL A 202 -6.50 28.31 -10.32
CA VAL A 202 -5.52 27.21 -10.42
C VAL A 202 -6.07 25.94 -9.75
N VAL A 203 -6.78 26.06 -8.63
CA VAL A 203 -7.42 24.93 -7.97
C VAL A 203 -8.54 24.35 -8.82
N GLU A 204 -9.38 25.20 -9.41
CA GLU A 204 -10.47 24.75 -10.28
C GLU A 204 -9.96 24.04 -11.53
N GLU A 205 -8.88 24.52 -12.14
CA GLU A 205 -8.23 23.85 -13.28
C GLU A 205 -7.73 22.46 -12.89
N LYS A 206 -7.06 22.33 -11.74
CA LYS A 206 -6.64 21.03 -11.20
C LYS A 206 -7.83 20.10 -10.95
N CYS A 207 -8.91 20.63 -10.38
CA CYS A 207 -10.11 19.83 -10.14
C CYS A 207 -10.71 19.32 -11.45
N ARG A 208 -10.87 20.17 -12.47
CA ARG A 208 -11.37 19.77 -13.80
C ARG A 208 -10.46 18.73 -14.46
N ALA A 209 -9.14 18.88 -14.35
CA ALA A 209 -8.18 17.93 -14.92
C ALA A 209 -8.22 16.54 -14.26
N ASN A 210 -8.67 16.45 -12.99
CA ASN A 210 -8.75 15.21 -12.23
C ASN A 210 -10.19 14.68 -12.06
N ASP A 211 -11.17 15.30 -12.74
CA ASP A 211 -12.60 15.00 -12.60
C ASP A 211 -13.10 15.10 -11.15
N TRP A 212 -12.67 16.14 -10.44
CA TRP A 212 -13.15 16.48 -9.11
C TRP A 212 -14.23 17.56 -9.18
N HIS A 213 -15.35 17.32 -8.52
CA HIS A 213 -16.34 18.35 -8.28
C HIS A 213 -15.88 19.23 -7.13
N PHE A 214 -16.06 20.54 -7.27
CA PHE A 214 -15.67 21.51 -6.25
C PHE A 214 -16.79 22.51 -5.98
N GLU A 215 -16.86 22.98 -4.74
CA GLU A 215 -17.78 24.02 -4.30
C GLU A 215 -17.03 25.01 -3.40
N TRP A 216 -17.14 26.30 -3.71
CA TRP A 216 -16.67 27.38 -2.85
C TRP A 216 -17.80 27.83 -1.92
N LYS A 217 -17.63 27.59 -0.62
CA LYS A 217 -18.58 27.99 0.43
C LYS A 217 -18.28 29.43 0.91
N PRO A 218 -19.26 30.11 1.55
CA PRO A 218 -19.05 31.43 2.14
C PRO A 218 -17.81 31.47 3.05
N GLY A 219 -17.04 32.55 2.97
CA GLY A 219 -15.78 32.69 3.72
C GLY A 219 -14.57 32.01 3.06
N GLY A 220 -14.68 31.58 1.80
CA GLY A 220 -13.54 31.05 1.03
C GLY A 220 -13.14 29.63 1.38
N GLN A 221 -14.06 28.86 1.98
CA GLN A 221 -13.87 27.44 2.24
C GLN A 221 -14.11 26.63 0.96
N LEU A 222 -13.33 25.58 0.77
CA LEU A 222 -13.42 24.71 -0.40
C LEU A 222 -13.96 23.35 0.02
N THR A 223 -14.94 22.84 -0.72
CA THR A 223 -15.41 21.46 -0.64
C THR A 223 -15.05 20.76 -1.93
N LEU A 224 -14.49 19.56 -1.84
CA LEU A 224 -14.25 18.67 -2.98
C LEU A 224 -15.08 17.41 -2.83
N HIS A 225 -15.64 16.97 -3.94
CA HIS A 225 -16.22 15.64 -4.09
C HIS A 225 -15.53 14.90 -5.22
N GLN A 226 -15.16 13.67 -4.95
CA GLN A 226 -14.53 12.80 -5.91
C GLN A 226 -15.29 11.49 -6.00
N HIS A 227 -15.73 11.14 -7.21
CA HIS A 227 -16.25 9.81 -7.48
C HIS A 227 -15.09 8.84 -7.67
N SER A 228 -15.15 7.72 -6.95
CA SER A 228 -14.11 6.70 -6.99
C SER A 228 -14.76 5.32 -6.97
N PRO A 229 -14.13 4.32 -7.59
CA PRO A 229 -14.69 2.97 -7.51
C PRO A 229 -14.67 2.41 -6.08
N ALA A 230 -15.73 1.71 -5.71
CA ALA A 230 -15.73 0.72 -4.65
C ALA A 230 -15.23 -0.62 -5.19
N VAL A 231 -15.76 -1.01 -6.35
CA VAL A 231 -15.48 -2.24 -7.06
C VAL A 231 -14.95 -1.90 -8.44
N THR A 232 -13.82 -2.49 -8.81
CA THR A 232 -13.25 -2.32 -10.15
C THR A 232 -12.76 -3.66 -10.70
N THR A 233 -12.38 -3.67 -11.97
CA THR A 233 -11.71 -4.79 -12.61
C THR A 233 -10.21 -4.54 -12.62
N HIS A 234 -9.43 -5.56 -12.28
CA HIS A 234 -7.97 -5.50 -12.36
C HIS A 234 -7.52 -5.53 -13.83
N PRO A 235 -6.66 -4.59 -14.29
CA PRO A 235 -6.35 -4.42 -15.72
C PRO A 235 -5.60 -5.60 -16.34
N VAL A 236 -4.82 -6.34 -15.55
CA VAL A 236 -4.07 -7.52 -16.04
C VAL A 236 -4.84 -8.84 -15.88
N THR A 237 -5.33 -9.15 -14.67
CA THR A 237 -6.03 -10.42 -14.41
C THR A 237 -7.49 -10.46 -14.87
N GLY A 238 -8.13 -9.31 -15.08
CA GLY A 238 -9.55 -9.23 -15.40
C GLY A 238 -10.48 -9.55 -14.23
N GLU A 239 -9.95 -9.74 -13.01
CA GLU A 239 -10.73 -10.10 -11.84
C GLU A 239 -11.42 -8.88 -11.22
N LYS A 240 -12.63 -9.07 -10.69
CA LYS A 240 -13.34 -8.06 -9.88
C LYS A 240 -12.73 -8.00 -8.47
N ILE A 241 -12.54 -6.78 -7.99
CA ILE A 241 -11.88 -6.49 -6.71
C ILE A 241 -12.58 -5.36 -5.98
N PHE A 242 -12.61 -5.46 -4.65
CA PHE A 242 -13.03 -4.37 -3.76
C PHE A 242 -11.81 -3.47 -3.45
N PHE A 243 -11.69 -2.36 -4.17
CA PHE A 243 -10.51 -1.48 -4.21
C PHE A 243 -10.87 -0.07 -3.79
N ASN A 244 -10.54 0.31 -2.54
CA ASN A 244 -10.95 1.59 -1.96
C ASN A 244 -10.13 1.96 -0.71
N GLN A 245 -10.43 3.14 -0.14
CA GLN A 245 -9.92 3.59 1.16
C GLN A 245 -11.05 3.97 2.12
N ILE A 246 -12.15 3.21 2.16
CA ILE A 246 -13.30 3.52 3.03
C ILE A 246 -12.85 3.64 4.48
N GLN A 247 -12.02 2.70 4.97
CA GLN A 247 -11.64 2.66 6.38
C GLN A 247 -10.77 3.83 6.85
N LEU A 248 -10.09 4.53 5.93
CA LEU A 248 -9.31 5.73 6.25
C LEU A 248 -10.11 7.03 6.18
N HIS A 249 -11.30 7.03 5.60
CA HIS A 249 -12.09 8.24 5.35
C HIS A 249 -13.41 8.26 6.10
N HIS A 250 -14.01 7.10 6.36
CA HIS A 250 -15.32 7.04 6.99
C HIS A 250 -15.26 7.46 8.46
N ILE A 251 -16.21 8.30 8.85
CA ILE A 251 -16.26 8.90 10.20
C ILE A 251 -16.41 7.88 11.32
N ALA A 252 -16.94 6.68 11.02
CA ALA A 252 -17.05 5.58 11.97
C ALA A 252 -15.68 5.13 12.53
N PHE A 253 -14.59 5.38 11.82
CA PHE A 253 -13.23 5.00 12.23
C PHE A 253 -12.47 6.11 12.98
N LEU A 254 -13.09 7.28 13.18
CA LEU A 254 -12.55 8.28 14.09
C LEU A 254 -12.65 7.77 15.54
N LYS A 255 -11.70 8.20 16.38
CA LYS A 255 -11.77 7.97 17.83
C LYS A 255 -13.12 8.54 18.35
N PRO A 256 -13.88 7.82 19.20
CA PRO A 256 -15.26 8.22 19.54
C PRO A 256 -15.41 9.67 20.03
N HIS A 257 -14.50 10.11 20.91
CA HIS A 257 -14.50 11.49 21.40
C HIS A 257 -14.22 12.53 20.30
N ILE A 258 -13.33 12.21 19.35
CA ILE A 258 -13.04 13.10 18.20
C ILE A 258 -14.26 13.19 17.29
N ARG A 259 -14.89 12.07 16.96
CA ARG A 259 -16.12 12.05 16.14
C ARG A 259 -17.21 12.88 16.78
N GLN A 260 -17.46 12.66 18.07
CA GLN A 260 -18.47 13.39 18.82
C GLN A 260 -18.19 14.90 18.79
N SER A 261 -16.98 15.31 19.15
CA SER A 261 -16.61 16.73 19.14
C SER A 261 -16.75 17.37 17.76
N LEU A 262 -16.42 16.67 16.68
CA LEU A 262 -16.60 17.21 15.32
C LEU A 262 -18.07 17.36 14.94
N LEU A 263 -18.92 16.38 15.27
CA LEU A 263 -20.36 16.42 14.99
C LEU A 263 -21.11 17.47 15.83
N GLU A 264 -20.57 17.84 16.99
CA GLU A 264 -21.08 18.97 17.78
C GLU A 264 -20.72 20.33 17.17
N MET A 265 -19.65 20.40 16.37
CA MET A 265 -19.17 21.64 15.73
C MET A 265 -19.79 21.90 14.36
N VAL A 266 -19.97 20.86 13.55
CA VAL A 266 -20.45 20.97 12.17
C VAL A 266 -21.38 19.80 11.80
N PRO A 267 -22.33 19.98 10.87
CA PRO A 267 -23.10 18.88 10.30
C PRO A 267 -22.20 17.81 9.66
N GLU A 268 -22.68 16.58 9.56
CA GLU A 268 -21.90 15.46 9.00
C GLU A 268 -21.38 15.74 7.57
N ALA A 269 -22.21 16.35 6.73
CA ALA A 269 -21.84 16.73 5.36
C ALA A 269 -20.68 17.75 5.29
N ASP A 270 -20.48 18.50 6.37
CA ASP A 270 -19.45 19.51 6.52
C ASP A 270 -18.24 19.01 7.34
N LEU A 271 -18.16 17.72 7.68
CA LEU A 271 -16.96 17.18 8.35
C LEU A 271 -15.72 17.27 7.43
N PRO A 272 -14.50 17.40 7.98
CA PRO A 272 -13.29 17.55 7.18
C PRO A 272 -13.13 16.49 6.09
N ARG A 273 -13.46 15.23 6.41
CA ARG A 273 -13.43 14.10 5.47
C ARG A 273 -14.58 13.14 5.80
N ASN A 274 -15.20 12.60 4.77
CA ASN A 274 -16.08 11.43 4.88
C ASN A 274 -16.16 10.71 3.52
N VAL A 275 -16.71 9.50 3.50
CA VAL A 275 -17.00 8.73 2.29
C VAL A 275 -18.46 8.29 2.30
N TYR A 276 -19.10 8.39 1.15
CA TYR A 276 -20.51 8.10 0.92
C TYR A 276 -20.63 7.09 -0.23
N PHE A 277 -21.83 6.54 -0.46
CA PHE A 277 -22.13 5.94 -1.76
C PHE A 277 -22.01 7.01 -2.86
N GLY A 278 -21.75 6.60 -4.10
CA GLY A 278 -21.52 7.54 -5.19
C GLY A 278 -22.69 8.49 -5.46
N ASP A 279 -23.93 8.08 -5.19
CA ASP A 279 -25.11 8.96 -5.30
C ASP A 279 -25.20 10.00 -4.16
N GLY A 280 -24.30 9.93 -3.18
CA GLY A 280 -24.25 10.80 -2.01
C GLY A 280 -25.09 10.34 -0.83
N SER A 281 -25.76 9.17 -0.92
CA SER A 281 -26.41 8.56 0.24
C SER A 281 -25.38 8.11 1.28
N VAL A 282 -25.79 8.11 2.55
CA VAL A 282 -24.94 7.75 3.68
C VAL A 282 -24.48 6.30 3.54
N LEU A 283 -23.18 6.08 3.69
CA LEU A 283 -22.63 4.74 3.91
C LEU A 283 -22.77 4.43 5.40
N GLU A 284 -23.63 3.49 5.78
CA GLU A 284 -23.99 3.35 7.19
C GLU A 284 -22.83 2.83 8.06
N ASP A 285 -22.76 3.28 9.32
CA ASP A 285 -21.72 2.85 10.26
C ASP A 285 -21.62 1.33 10.38
N GLN A 286 -22.76 0.64 10.45
CA GLN A 286 -22.77 -0.82 10.55
C GLN A 286 -22.19 -1.48 9.30
N VAL A 287 -22.49 -0.94 8.11
CA VAL A 287 -21.97 -1.44 6.84
C VAL A 287 -20.44 -1.38 6.84
N VAL A 288 -19.84 -0.26 7.24
CA VAL A 288 -18.37 -0.15 7.26
C VAL A 288 -17.72 -1.01 8.34
N ARG A 289 -18.42 -1.27 9.46
CA ARG A 289 -17.97 -2.19 10.51
C ARG A 289 -18.02 -3.65 10.07
N ASP A 290 -19.04 -4.05 9.32
CA ASP A 290 -19.13 -5.39 8.75
C ASP A 290 -18.02 -5.62 7.72
N ILE A 291 -17.72 -4.61 6.90
CA ILE A 291 -16.57 -4.62 5.98
C ILE A 291 -15.26 -4.74 6.76
N GLU A 292 -15.03 -3.94 7.80
CA GLU A 292 -13.83 -4.04 8.66
C GLU A 292 -13.68 -5.46 9.24
N ALA A 293 -14.75 -6.04 9.76
CA ALA A 293 -14.74 -7.40 10.30
C ALA A 293 -14.38 -8.45 9.23
N LEU A 294 -14.91 -8.29 8.00
CA LEU A 294 -14.58 -9.16 6.88
C LEU A 294 -13.10 -9.06 6.48
N TYR A 295 -12.54 -7.84 6.46
CA TYR A 295 -11.11 -7.63 6.22
C TYR A 295 -10.25 -8.35 7.26
N TRP A 296 -10.52 -8.15 8.56
CA TRP A 296 -9.76 -8.81 9.63
C TRP A 296 -9.90 -10.34 9.62
N LYS A 297 -11.08 -10.88 9.28
CA LYS A 297 -11.29 -12.33 9.14
C LYS A 297 -10.38 -12.96 8.08
N HIS A 298 -10.14 -12.24 6.99
CA HIS A 298 -9.37 -12.74 5.85
C HIS A 298 -7.92 -12.22 5.79
N ALA A 299 -7.53 -11.33 6.71
CA ALA A 299 -6.18 -10.80 6.78
C ALA A 299 -5.14 -11.94 6.98
N ALA A 300 -4.04 -11.84 6.25
CA ALA A 300 -2.82 -12.57 6.50
C ALA A 300 -1.84 -11.63 7.22
N GLU A 301 -1.14 -12.18 8.21
CA GLU A 301 -0.24 -11.42 9.07
C GLU A 301 1.05 -12.19 9.28
N PHE A 302 2.17 -11.47 9.30
CA PHE A 302 3.47 -12.00 9.62
C PHE A 302 4.29 -10.97 10.39
N THR A 303 5.18 -11.47 11.24
CA THR A 303 6.19 -10.63 11.89
C THR A 303 7.29 -10.30 10.89
N TRP A 304 7.62 -9.02 10.78
CA TRP A 304 8.71 -8.52 9.95
C TRP A 304 10.08 -9.00 10.46
N GLN A 305 10.98 -9.31 9.53
CA GLN A 305 12.41 -9.56 9.79
C GLN A 305 13.24 -8.54 9.04
N ALA A 306 14.40 -8.17 9.60
CA ALA A 306 15.35 -7.30 8.90
C ALA A 306 15.74 -7.94 7.56
N GLY A 307 15.72 -7.16 6.48
CA GLY A 307 15.98 -7.66 5.12
C GLY A 307 14.73 -8.14 4.36
N ASP A 308 13.59 -8.31 5.03
CA ASP A 308 12.36 -8.72 4.34
C ASP A 308 11.90 -7.65 3.35
N VAL A 309 11.46 -8.10 2.17
CA VAL A 309 10.77 -7.26 1.18
C VAL A 309 9.41 -7.88 0.83
N LEU A 310 8.33 -7.16 1.07
CA LEU A 310 6.99 -7.52 0.61
C LEU A 310 6.67 -6.76 -0.68
N ILE A 311 6.38 -7.47 -1.76
CA ILE A 311 5.82 -6.92 -2.99
C ILE A 311 4.31 -7.14 -2.94
N VAL A 312 3.53 -6.09 -3.14
CA VAL A 312 2.08 -6.16 -3.29
C VAL A 312 1.66 -5.60 -4.65
N ASP A 313 0.72 -6.30 -5.28
CA ASP A 313 -0.14 -5.69 -6.28
C ASP A 313 -1.19 -4.85 -5.54
N ASN A 314 -1.08 -3.54 -5.66
CA ASN A 314 -1.88 -2.58 -4.89
C ASN A 314 -3.37 -2.64 -5.24
N MET A 315 -3.76 -3.16 -6.40
CA MET A 315 -5.17 -3.36 -6.74
C MET A 315 -5.70 -4.66 -6.14
N LEU A 316 -4.90 -5.73 -6.15
CA LEU A 316 -5.30 -7.02 -5.59
C LEU A 316 -5.22 -7.09 -4.06
N VAL A 317 -4.38 -6.26 -3.44
CA VAL A 317 -4.06 -6.38 -2.01
C VAL A 317 -4.25 -5.06 -1.28
N SER A 318 -5.13 -5.10 -0.27
CA SER A 318 -5.24 -4.02 0.71
C SER A 318 -4.34 -4.32 1.91
N HIS A 319 -3.77 -3.28 2.52
CA HIS A 319 -2.84 -3.40 3.63
C HIS A 319 -3.18 -2.46 4.79
N ALA A 320 -2.71 -2.81 5.98
CA ALA A 320 -2.88 -2.07 7.23
C ALA A 320 -1.52 -1.99 7.97
N ARG A 321 -1.49 -1.28 9.10
CA ARG A 321 -0.35 -1.30 10.03
C ARG A 321 -0.85 -1.45 11.46
N LYS A 322 -0.38 -2.47 12.17
CA LYS A 322 -0.65 -2.63 13.60
C LYS A 322 0.17 -1.65 14.46
N PRO A 323 -0.30 -1.33 15.67
CA PRO A 323 0.49 -0.60 16.66
C PRO A 323 1.82 -1.32 16.93
N TYR A 324 2.85 -0.55 17.30
CA TYR A 324 4.17 -1.11 17.57
C TYR A 324 4.95 -0.36 18.64
N GLN A 325 5.95 -1.03 19.21
CA GLN A 325 6.95 -0.43 20.07
C GLN A 325 8.16 0.03 19.25
N PRO A 326 8.47 1.34 19.20
CA PRO A 326 9.64 1.85 18.49
C PRO A 326 10.97 1.28 19.07
N PRO A 327 12.06 1.24 18.28
CA PRO A 327 12.18 1.71 16.89
C PRO A 327 11.55 0.74 15.87
N ARG A 328 11.17 1.27 14.71
CA ARG A 328 10.74 0.50 13.52
C ARG A 328 11.09 1.32 12.29
N LYS A 329 11.88 0.79 11.37
CA LYS A 329 12.28 1.47 10.12
C LYS A 329 11.87 0.65 8.92
N MET A 330 10.95 1.23 8.16
CA MET A 330 10.46 0.68 6.91
C MET A 330 10.65 1.67 5.78
N ASN A 331 10.97 1.16 4.60
CA ASN A 331 11.02 1.92 3.37
C ASN A 331 9.98 1.39 2.38
N VAL A 332 9.54 2.25 1.49
CA VAL A 332 8.54 1.92 0.47
C VAL A 332 9.03 2.37 -0.90
N ALA A 333 8.84 1.52 -1.90
CA ALA A 333 8.96 1.87 -3.32
C ALA A 333 7.63 1.60 -4.01
N MET A 334 7.30 2.39 -5.03
CA MET A 334 6.05 2.29 -5.77
C MET A 334 6.30 2.54 -7.26
N GLY A 335 5.47 1.95 -8.12
CA GLY A 335 5.60 2.16 -9.56
C GLY A 335 4.47 1.54 -10.36
N ASP A 336 4.66 1.54 -11.67
CA ASP A 336 3.66 1.12 -12.66
C ASP A 336 2.34 1.88 -12.47
N MET A 337 2.42 3.21 -12.49
CA MET A 337 1.27 4.08 -12.28
C MET A 337 0.15 3.77 -13.29
N GLN A 338 -1.06 3.64 -12.77
CA GLN A 338 -2.27 3.48 -13.54
C GLN A 338 -3.10 4.76 -13.44
N THR A 339 -3.88 5.06 -14.48
CA THR A 339 -4.87 6.14 -14.44
C THR A 339 -6.28 5.58 -14.62
N ALA A 340 -7.28 6.32 -14.13
CA ALA A 340 -8.67 5.99 -14.36
C ALA A 340 -9.05 5.98 -15.86
N VAL A 341 -8.33 6.73 -16.71
CA VAL A 341 -8.54 6.78 -18.16
C VAL A 341 -8.12 5.48 -18.85
N ASP A 342 -7.04 4.86 -18.38
CA ASP A 342 -6.56 3.57 -18.90
C ASP A 342 -7.60 2.45 -18.71
N ARG A 343 -8.55 2.62 -17.77
CA ARG A 343 -9.66 1.68 -17.52
C ARG A 343 -10.74 1.72 -18.62
N VAL A 344 -10.94 2.85 -19.29
CA VAL A 344 -11.99 3.01 -20.31
C VAL A 344 -11.55 2.44 -21.67
N ALA A 345 -10.25 2.45 -21.95
CA ALA A 345 -9.70 1.92 -23.21
C ALA A 345 -9.66 0.38 -23.26
N ALA A 346 -9.82 -0.30 -22.13
CA ALA A 346 -9.79 -1.76 -22.00
C ALA A 346 -11.17 -2.40 -21.75
N GLY A 347 -12.25 -1.60 -21.77
CA GLY A 347 -13.63 -2.01 -21.53
C GLY A 347 -14.41 -2.32 -22.80
#